data_AF-A0A9Q9IUW2-F1
#
_entry.id   AF-A0A9Q9IUW2-F1
#
_cell.length_a   1.000
_cell.length_b   1.000
_cell.length_c   1.000
_cell.angle_alpha   90.00
_cell.angle_beta   90.00
_cell.angle_gamma   90.00
#
_symmetry.space_group_name_H-M   'P 1'
#
loop_
_entity.id
_entity.type
_entity.pdbx_description
1 polymer ?
#
loop_
_entity_poly.entity_id
_entity_poly.type
_entity_poly.pdbx_seq_one_letter_code
_entity_poly.pdbx_strand_id
1 'polypeptide(L)'
;MYVDATALCGVAYVSLDSQPGQSNANNSGASYSRVDSGCWSAGPAAHELTHAMGAVMNTSPNHTNYGHCTDDYDIMCYNDGPGTVVRIVCGDQAQDNRLDCNKDDYFHTNPPAGSYLATHWNTANNRFLIAGGGSGTGGPITLTGLGKCVDVNAGATANGTKVQIWSCNGTTAQRWTLPGDGTVRALGKCLDVSASGTANGTKVQLWDCNGTGAQQWTYVAASQALRNPQSGRCLDDPNSSTTDGTQLQIWDCNGTNAQRVTLP
;
A
#
# COMPACT_ATOMS: atom_id res chain seq x y z
N MET A 1 -21.18 -2.24 -7.76
CA MET A 1 -21.17 -3.32 -6.76
C MET A 1 -22.56 -3.85 -6.48
N TYR A 2 -23.51 -3.05 -5.97
CA TYR A 2 -24.93 -3.46 -5.98
C TYR A 2 -25.56 -3.24 -7.36
N VAL A 3 -26.41 -4.17 -7.80
CA VAL A 3 -27.23 -4.03 -9.00
C VAL A 3 -28.63 -4.58 -8.74
N ASP A 4 -29.65 -3.92 -9.28
CA ASP A 4 -31.05 -4.39 -9.25
C ASP A 4 -31.30 -5.45 -10.34
N ALA A 5 -30.52 -6.53 -10.28
CA ALA A 5 -30.68 -7.74 -11.06
C ALA A 5 -30.92 -8.91 -10.09
N THR A 6 -31.37 -10.06 -10.62
CA THR A 6 -31.69 -11.26 -9.82
C THR A 6 -31.20 -12.54 -10.49
N ALA A 7 -30.18 -12.44 -11.34
CA ALA A 7 -29.71 -13.53 -12.20
C ALA A 7 -28.57 -14.35 -11.57
N LEU A 8 -27.65 -13.72 -10.83
CA LEU A 8 -26.49 -14.38 -10.20
C LEU A 8 -26.29 -13.83 -8.79
N CYS A 9 -25.84 -14.62 -7.81
CA CYS A 9 -25.51 -14.02 -6.50
C CYS A 9 -24.35 -13.01 -6.58
N GLY A 10 -23.40 -13.21 -7.49
CA GLY A 10 -22.34 -12.27 -7.77
C GLY A 10 -21.54 -12.64 -9.01
N VAL A 11 -20.77 -11.68 -9.53
CA VAL A 11 -19.69 -11.92 -10.49
C VAL A 11 -18.70 -10.77 -10.47
N ALA A 12 -17.43 -11.11 -10.61
CA ALA A 12 -16.34 -10.17 -10.69
C ALA A 12 -15.36 -10.54 -11.79
N TYR A 13 -14.64 -9.52 -12.25
CA TYR A 13 -13.48 -9.70 -13.10
C TYR A 13 -12.25 -9.96 -12.22
N VAL A 14 -11.41 -10.94 -12.58
CA VAL A 14 -10.10 -11.16 -11.97
C VAL A 14 -9.02 -11.17 -13.05
N SER A 15 -7.92 -10.45 -12.81
CA SER A 15 -6.75 -10.51 -13.70
C SER A 15 -5.77 -11.57 -13.20
N LEU A 16 -5.54 -12.64 -13.98
CA LEU A 16 -4.69 -13.78 -13.61
C LEU A 16 -3.18 -13.50 -13.73
N ASP A 17 -2.75 -12.27 -13.42
CA ASP A 17 -1.35 -11.91 -13.31
C ASP A 17 -0.88 -12.22 -11.88
N SER A 18 -0.12 -13.30 -11.70
CA SER A 18 0.39 -13.72 -10.38
C SER A 18 1.73 -13.10 -10.00
N GLN A 19 2.30 -12.20 -10.81
CA GLN A 19 3.59 -11.59 -10.50
C GLN A 19 3.49 -10.68 -9.27
N PRO A 20 4.49 -10.65 -8.38
CA PRO A 20 4.47 -9.73 -7.26
C PRO A 20 4.69 -8.28 -7.72
N GLY A 21 4.33 -7.33 -6.85
CA GLY A 21 4.69 -5.92 -7.02
C GLY A 21 3.65 -5.05 -7.70
N GLN A 22 3.87 -3.74 -7.67
CA GLN A 22 2.84 -2.76 -8.01
C GLN A 22 2.61 -2.52 -9.50
N SER A 23 3.43 -3.11 -10.38
CA SER A 23 3.19 -3.12 -11.82
C SER A 23 2.18 -4.19 -12.25
N ASN A 24 1.77 -5.06 -11.32
CA ASN A 24 0.81 -6.12 -11.58
C ASN A 24 -0.51 -5.59 -12.15
N ALA A 25 -1.07 -6.32 -13.11
CA ALA A 25 -2.28 -5.94 -13.83
C ALA A 25 -3.51 -5.70 -12.93
N ASN A 26 -3.60 -6.38 -11.77
CA ASN A 26 -4.62 -6.18 -10.75
C ASN A 26 -4.63 -4.76 -10.15
N ASN A 27 -3.60 -3.95 -10.40
CA ASN A 27 -3.53 -2.53 -10.04
C ASN A 27 -3.93 -1.56 -11.16
N SER A 28 -4.20 -2.04 -12.38
CA SER A 28 -4.20 -1.19 -13.58
C SER A 28 -5.48 -1.25 -14.44
N GLY A 29 -6.51 -1.97 -13.99
CA GLY A 29 -7.75 -2.14 -14.74
C GLY A 29 -8.75 -0.99 -14.61
N ALA A 30 -9.78 -1.06 -15.46
CA ALA A 30 -11.14 -0.99 -14.92
C ALA A 30 -11.55 -2.43 -14.54
N SER A 31 -11.46 -2.78 -13.26
CA SER A 31 -12.06 -4.02 -12.73
C SER A 31 -13.51 -3.75 -12.35
N TYR A 32 -14.36 -4.78 -12.38
CA TYR A 32 -15.72 -4.66 -11.88
C TYR A 32 -16.07 -5.85 -10.99
N SER A 33 -16.95 -5.58 -10.03
CA SER A 33 -17.64 -6.58 -9.23
C SER A 33 -19.11 -6.20 -9.12
N ARG A 34 -19.99 -7.19 -9.19
CA ARG A 34 -21.43 -7.03 -8.98
C ARG A 34 -21.98 -8.10 -8.05
N VAL A 35 -22.97 -7.71 -7.27
CA VAL A 35 -23.79 -8.56 -6.41
C VAL A 35 -25.24 -8.16 -6.68
N ASP A 36 -26.06 -9.14 -7.02
CA ASP A 36 -27.46 -8.94 -7.36
C ASP A 36 -28.31 -8.77 -6.09
N SER A 37 -29.50 -8.18 -6.23
CA SER A 37 -30.31 -7.73 -5.10
C SER A 37 -30.74 -8.85 -4.15
N GLY A 38 -30.90 -10.08 -4.67
CA GLY A 38 -31.26 -11.25 -3.88
C GLY A 38 -30.16 -11.79 -2.95
N CYS A 39 -28.89 -11.42 -3.17
CA CYS A 39 -27.76 -11.92 -2.39
C CYS A 39 -26.92 -10.79 -1.74
N TRP A 40 -27.40 -9.54 -1.80
CA TRP A 40 -26.70 -8.40 -1.25
C TRP A 40 -26.52 -8.53 0.28
N SER A 41 -25.27 -8.74 0.70
CA SER A 41 -24.81 -8.67 2.08
C SER A 41 -23.29 -8.46 2.13
N ALA A 42 -22.73 -8.25 3.32
CA ALA A 42 -21.30 -7.97 3.48
C ALA A 42 -20.40 -9.09 2.92
N GLY A 43 -20.81 -10.35 3.07
CA GLY A 43 -20.05 -11.53 2.59
C GLY A 43 -19.90 -11.56 1.06
N PRO A 44 -20.99 -11.72 0.28
CA PRO A 44 -20.95 -11.69 -1.18
C PRO A 44 -20.37 -10.39 -1.73
N ALA A 45 -20.58 -9.27 -1.05
CA ALA A 45 -19.93 -8.04 -1.43
C ALA A 45 -18.40 -8.18 -1.33
N ALA A 46 -17.88 -8.49 -0.14
CA ALA A 46 -16.44 -8.63 0.03
C ALA A 46 -15.85 -9.75 -0.85
N HIS A 47 -16.59 -10.84 -1.09
CA HIS A 47 -16.22 -11.91 -2.03
C HIS A 47 -15.92 -11.37 -3.44
N GLU A 48 -16.91 -10.72 -4.06
CA GLU A 48 -16.77 -10.24 -5.44
C GLU A 48 -15.78 -9.07 -5.54
N LEU A 49 -15.67 -8.24 -4.50
CA LEU A 49 -14.65 -7.19 -4.47
C LEU A 49 -13.24 -7.77 -4.39
N THR A 50 -13.04 -8.84 -3.63
CA THR A 50 -11.73 -9.48 -3.47
C THR A 50 -11.29 -10.13 -4.79
N HIS A 51 -12.22 -10.69 -5.57
CA HIS A 51 -11.96 -11.07 -6.96
C HIS A 51 -11.46 -9.91 -7.82
N ALA A 52 -12.15 -8.77 -7.78
CA ALA A 52 -11.76 -7.56 -8.51
C ALA A 52 -10.37 -7.03 -8.11
N MET A 53 -9.87 -7.42 -6.93
CA MET A 53 -8.55 -7.07 -6.42
C MET A 53 -7.46 -8.11 -6.72
N GLY A 54 -7.83 -9.27 -7.30
CA GLY A 54 -6.90 -10.30 -7.77
C GLY A 54 -6.97 -11.64 -7.05
N ALA A 55 -7.89 -11.87 -6.11
CA ALA A 55 -8.07 -13.20 -5.53
C ALA A 55 -9.01 -14.07 -6.38
N VAL A 56 -8.99 -15.40 -6.30
CA VAL A 56 -7.86 -16.23 -5.87
C VAL A 56 -7.05 -16.56 -7.13
N MET A 57 -5.72 -16.50 -7.04
CA MET A 57 -4.87 -16.82 -8.18
C MET A 57 -4.89 -18.33 -8.45
N ASN A 58 -4.80 -18.74 -9.72
CA ASN A 58 -4.64 -20.15 -10.09
C ASN A 58 -3.25 -20.72 -9.72
N THR A 59 -2.34 -19.88 -9.23
CA THR A 59 -1.06 -20.30 -8.65
C THR A 59 -1.08 -20.33 -7.13
N SER A 60 -2.17 -19.88 -6.51
CA SER A 60 -2.28 -19.82 -5.05
C SER A 60 -2.23 -21.22 -4.44
N PRO A 61 -1.67 -21.36 -3.24
CA PRO A 61 -1.94 -22.52 -2.41
C PRO A 61 -3.46 -22.73 -2.32
N ASN A 62 -3.87 -23.99 -2.27
CA ASN A 62 -5.26 -24.38 -2.00
C ASN A 62 -6.31 -23.86 -3.00
N HIS A 63 -5.90 -23.32 -4.16
CA HIS A 63 -6.82 -22.82 -5.17
C HIS A 63 -7.67 -23.95 -5.79
N THR A 64 -8.83 -23.58 -6.31
CA THR A 64 -9.66 -24.40 -7.18
C THR A 64 -9.50 -23.97 -8.64
N ASN A 65 -9.92 -24.81 -9.57
CA ASN A 65 -9.93 -24.47 -11.00
C ASN A 65 -10.95 -23.37 -11.37
N TYR A 66 -11.79 -22.92 -10.43
CA TYR A 66 -12.82 -21.91 -10.68
C TYR A 66 -12.55 -20.58 -9.97
N GLY A 67 -11.33 -20.37 -9.46
CA GLY A 67 -10.89 -19.08 -8.90
C GLY A 67 -11.18 -18.91 -7.41
N HIS A 68 -11.50 -19.98 -6.70
CA HIS A 68 -11.71 -20.03 -5.25
C HIS A 68 -10.56 -20.78 -4.57
N CYS A 69 -10.74 -21.06 -3.28
CA CYS A 69 -9.83 -21.87 -2.48
C CYS A 69 -10.57 -22.95 -1.69
N THR A 70 -9.82 -23.86 -1.06
CA THR A 70 -10.37 -25.03 -0.35
C THR A 70 -10.24 -24.95 1.16
N ASP A 71 -9.68 -23.88 1.70
CA ASP A 71 -9.43 -23.75 3.13
C ASP A 71 -10.66 -23.09 3.78
N ASP A 72 -11.49 -23.88 4.43
CA ASP A 72 -12.82 -23.48 4.92
C ASP A 72 -12.75 -22.33 5.95
N TYR A 73 -13.84 -21.58 6.07
CA TYR A 73 -14.01 -20.34 6.84
C TYR A 73 -13.35 -19.08 6.26
N ASP A 74 -13.07 -19.10 4.97
CA ASP A 74 -12.57 -17.96 4.22
C ASP A 74 -13.59 -17.47 3.21
N ILE A 75 -13.64 -16.15 3.01
CA ILE A 75 -14.64 -15.56 2.15
C ILE A 75 -14.58 -16.06 0.70
N MET A 76 -13.40 -16.47 0.23
CA MET A 76 -13.18 -16.98 -1.13
C MET A 76 -13.17 -18.50 -1.21
N CYS A 77 -13.31 -19.24 -0.11
CA CYS A 77 -13.14 -20.68 -0.11
C CYS A 77 -14.47 -21.42 0.05
N TYR A 78 -14.85 -22.20 -0.96
CA TYR A 78 -16.00 -23.09 -0.88
C TYR A 78 -15.94 -24.18 -1.96
N ASN A 79 -16.79 -25.20 -1.83
CA ASN A 79 -16.90 -26.24 -2.84
C ASN A 79 -17.62 -25.70 -4.09
N ASP A 80 -16.84 -25.50 -5.15
CA ASP A 80 -17.27 -24.92 -6.42
C ASP A 80 -17.27 -25.92 -7.58
N GLY A 81 -17.03 -27.21 -7.32
CA GLY A 81 -17.07 -28.20 -8.38
C GLY A 81 -16.74 -29.65 -8.00
N PRO A 82 -16.97 -30.58 -8.93
CA PRO A 82 -16.67 -31.99 -8.72
C PRO A 82 -15.19 -32.20 -8.42
N GLY A 83 -14.90 -32.90 -7.33
CA GLY A 83 -13.54 -33.20 -6.89
C GLY A 83 -12.91 -32.14 -5.98
N THR A 84 -13.56 -31.00 -5.74
CA THR A 84 -13.14 -30.02 -4.74
C THR A 84 -13.38 -30.57 -3.33
N VAL A 85 -12.31 -30.71 -2.54
CA VAL A 85 -12.38 -31.15 -1.14
C VAL A 85 -12.05 -29.95 -0.26
N VAL A 86 -13.08 -29.35 0.32
CA VAL A 86 -12.94 -28.27 1.31
C VAL A 86 -12.43 -28.86 2.63
N ARG A 87 -11.49 -28.16 3.27
CA ARG A 87 -10.85 -28.59 4.52
C ARG A 87 -11.05 -27.52 5.58
N ILE A 88 -11.54 -27.93 6.75
CA ILE A 88 -11.58 -27.06 7.93
C ILE A 88 -10.16 -26.96 8.50
N VAL A 89 -9.40 -25.98 8.02
CA VAL A 89 -8.04 -25.69 8.52
C VAL A 89 -8.10 -24.59 9.59
N CYS A 90 -9.13 -23.74 9.54
CA CYS A 90 -9.25 -22.58 10.39
C CYS A 90 -10.07 -22.90 11.64
N GLY A 91 -9.46 -22.70 12.82
CA GLY A 91 -9.95 -23.27 14.08
C GLY A 91 -11.21 -22.62 14.67
N ASP A 92 -11.76 -21.58 14.03
CA ASP A 92 -12.94 -20.85 14.53
C ASP A 92 -13.79 -20.34 13.36
N GLN A 93 -15.08 -20.68 13.37
CA GLN A 93 -16.07 -20.24 12.39
C GLN A 93 -16.30 -18.72 12.40
N ALA A 94 -15.90 -18.00 13.45
CA ALA A 94 -15.88 -16.53 13.43
C ALA A 94 -14.92 -15.95 12.36
N GLN A 95 -14.09 -16.79 11.75
CA GLN A 95 -13.16 -16.41 10.68
C GLN A 95 -13.82 -16.32 9.30
N ASP A 96 -15.08 -16.77 9.11
CA ASP A 96 -15.84 -16.69 7.84
C ASP A 96 -15.96 -15.27 7.25
N ASN A 97 -15.78 -14.26 8.10
CA ASN A 97 -15.79 -12.85 7.72
C ASN A 97 -14.39 -12.28 7.45
N ARG A 98 -13.34 -13.11 7.48
CA ARG A 98 -11.97 -12.72 7.19
C ARG A 98 -11.65 -13.01 5.73
N LEU A 99 -10.74 -12.20 5.21
CA LEU A 99 -10.29 -12.35 3.85
C LEU A 99 -9.36 -13.54 3.67
N ASP A 100 -8.60 -14.01 4.65
CA ASP A 100 -7.70 -15.16 4.46
C ASP A 100 -7.24 -15.63 5.84
N CYS A 101 -7.71 -16.79 6.23
CA CYS A 101 -7.40 -17.49 7.45
C CYS A 101 -6.12 -18.30 7.20
N ASN A 102 -5.21 -18.32 8.17
CA ASN A 102 -3.80 -18.72 8.00
C ASN A 102 -2.94 -17.83 7.08
N LYS A 103 -3.54 -17.02 6.19
CA LYS A 103 -2.84 -15.96 5.43
C LYS A 103 -1.82 -16.51 4.44
N ASP A 104 -2.19 -17.54 3.71
CA ASP A 104 -1.32 -18.28 2.80
C ASP A 104 -1.84 -18.38 1.35
N ASP A 105 -3.12 -18.12 1.12
CA ASP A 105 -3.73 -18.32 -0.20
C ASP A 105 -3.75 -17.04 -1.06
N TYR A 106 -4.26 -15.92 -0.55
CA TYR A 106 -4.48 -14.71 -1.36
C TYR A 106 -4.38 -13.37 -0.61
N PHE A 107 -4.31 -13.34 0.72
CA PHE A 107 -4.25 -12.10 1.48
C PHE A 107 -3.39 -12.20 2.77
N HIS A 108 -2.29 -11.43 2.81
CA HIS A 108 -1.53 -11.24 4.04
C HIS A 108 -0.89 -9.85 4.07
N THR A 109 -1.16 -9.05 5.09
CA THR A 109 -0.58 -7.69 5.21
C THR A 109 0.91 -7.64 5.59
N ASN A 110 1.53 -8.78 5.89
CA ASN A 110 2.93 -8.89 6.33
C ASN A 110 3.44 -10.33 6.09
N PRO A 111 3.49 -10.79 4.83
CA PRO A 111 3.80 -12.17 4.51
C PRO A 111 5.25 -12.50 4.93
N PRO A 112 5.51 -13.68 5.53
CA PRO A 112 6.87 -14.13 5.83
C PRO A 112 7.74 -14.17 4.57
N ALA A 113 9.02 -13.81 4.67
CA ALA A 113 9.93 -13.84 3.53
C ALA A 113 9.98 -15.25 2.91
N GLY A 114 9.84 -15.33 1.59
CA GLY A 114 9.82 -16.60 0.85
C GLY A 114 8.49 -17.34 0.86
N SER A 115 7.46 -16.86 1.56
CA SER A 115 6.10 -17.42 1.41
C SER A 115 5.53 -17.14 0.03
N TYR A 116 4.44 -17.83 -0.32
CA TYR A 116 3.73 -17.60 -1.57
C TYR A 116 3.34 -16.11 -1.73
N LEU A 117 2.68 -15.54 -0.71
CA LEU A 117 2.23 -14.14 -0.72
C LEU A 117 3.36 -13.10 -0.61
N ALA A 118 4.60 -13.52 -0.33
CA ALA A 118 5.79 -12.67 -0.44
C ALA A 118 6.44 -12.69 -1.83
N THR A 119 6.12 -13.71 -2.65
CA THR A 119 6.77 -13.97 -3.95
C THR A 119 5.82 -13.93 -5.14
N HIS A 120 4.50 -13.90 -4.89
CA HIS A 120 3.44 -13.84 -5.90
C HIS A 120 2.47 -12.70 -5.58
N TRP A 121 1.45 -12.53 -6.42
CA TRP A 121 0.39 -11.56 -6.16
C TRP A 121 -0.26 -11.84 -4.81
N ASN A 122 -0.37 -10.78 -4.02
CA ASN A 122 -1.02 -10.76 -2.74
C ASN A 122 -2.04 -9.63 -2.82
N THR A 123 -3.30 -9.96 -2.57
CA THR A 123 -4.41 -9.02 -2.70
C THR A 123 -4.19 -7.78 -1.80
N ALA A 124 -3.49 -7.93 -0.68
CA ALA A 124 -3.09 -6.80 0.18
C ALA A 124 -2.22 -5.74 -0.53
N ASN A 125 -1.57 -6.09 -1.64
CA ASN A 125 -0.79 -5.17 -2.48
C ASN A 125 -1.64 -4.41 -3.51
N ASN A 126 -2.96 -4.58 -3.50
CA ASN A 126 -3.83 -3.82 -4.37
C ASN A 126 -3.78 -2.32 -4.00
N ARG A 127 -3.52 -1.45 -4.98
CA ARG A 127 -3.43 0.00 -4.76
C ARG A 127 -4.71 0.59 -4.17
N PHE A 128 -5.89 0.05 -4.46
CA PHE A 128 -7.14 0.48 -3.83
C PHE A 128 -7.09 0.29 -2.30
N LEU A 129 -6.54 -0.83 -1.83
CA LEU A 129 -6.43 -1.13 -0.40
C LEU A 129 -5.31 -0.34 0.28
N ILE A 130 -4.15 -0.21 -0.38
CA ILE A 130 -3.00 0.54 0.16
C ILE A 130 -3.29 2.05 0.21
N ALA A 131 -3.86 2.61 -0.86
CA ALA A 131 -4.09 4.04 -0.99
C ALA A 131 -5.47 4.51 -0.48
N GLY A 132 -6.35 3.57 -0.09
CA GLY A 132 -7.72 3.89 0.29
C GLY A 132 -8.52 4.50 -0.86
N GLY A 133 -8.79 3.74 -1.92
CA GLY A 133 -9.84 4.00 -2.92
C GLY A 133 -9.91 5.36 -3.62
N GLY A 134 -8.92 6.24 -3.49
CA GLY A 134 -8.88 7.55 -4.14
C GLY A 134 -7.68 7.68 -5.06
N SER A 135 -7.90 8.07 -6.32
CA SER A 135 -6.86 8.77 -7.09
C SER A 135 -6.45 10.00 -6.27
N GLY A 136 -5.25 9.94 -5.68
CA GLY A 136 -4.89 10.69 -4.48
C GLY A 136 -5.03 12.21 -4.58
N THR A 137 -5.96 12.76 -3.82
CA THR A 137 -5.79 14.10 -3.25
C THR A 137 -4.73 13.97 -2.15
N GLY A 138 -3.46 14.05 -2.53
CA GLY A 138 -2.35 13.96 -1.58
C GLY A 138 -2.54 14.90 -0.38
N GLY A 139 -2.08 14.47 0.79
CA GLY A 139 -2.21 15.20 2.05
C GLY A 139 -0.85 15.63 2.61
N PRO A 140 -0.83 16.32 3.75
CA PRO A 140 0.41 16.66 4.42
C PRO A 140 1.08 15.43 5.01
N ILE A 141 2.41 15.35 4.88
CA ILE A 141 3.22 14.55 5.81
C ILE A 141 3.60 15.49 6.95
N THR A 142 3.19 15.18 8.17
CA THR A 142 3.50 16.00 9.35
C THR A 142 4.57 15.34 10.19
N LEU A 143 5.52 16.13 10.72
CA LEU A 143 6.42 15.68 11.77
C LEU A 143 5.66 15.78 13.10
N THR A 144 5.06 14.67 13.53
CA THR A 144 3.98 14.61 14.54
C THR A 144 4.35 15.27 15.88
N GLY A 145 5.63 15.22 16.27
CA GLY A 145 6.10 15.84 17.51
C GLY A 145 6.56 17.30 17.39
N LEU A 146 6.60 17.84 16.17
CA LEU A 146 7.08 19.20 15.87
C LEU A 146 5.97 20.12 15.33
N GLY A 147 4.83 19.56 14.88
CA GLY A 147 3.73 20.34 14.30
C GLY A 147 4.09 21.00 12.96
N LYS A 148 5.09 20.47 12.26
CA LYS A 148 5.57 20.96 10.97
C LYS A 148 5.22 19.99 9.85
N CYS A 149 5.14 20.51 8.64
CA CYS A 149 4.86 19.73 7.44
C CYS A 149 6.14 19.57 6.61
N VAL A 150 6.27 18.41 5.96
CA VAL A 150 7.24 18.20 4.88
C VAL A 150 6.80 19.06 3.70
N ASP A 151 7.67 19.95 3.26
CA ASP A 151 7.37 21.06 2.35
C ASP A 151 8.39 21.09 1.21
N VAL A 152 7.91 21.31 -0.02
CA VAL A 152 8.77 21.62 -1.16
C VAL A 152 9.04 23.12 -1.17
N ASN A 153 10.30 23.51 -1.02
CA ASN A 153 10.65 24.92 -0.89
C ASN A 153 10.09 25.78 -2.04
N ALA A 154 9.32 26.80 -1.67
CA ALA A 154 8.62 27.71 -2.57
C ALA A 154 7.70 27.03 -3.61
N GLY A 155 7.32 25.75 -3.42
CA GLY A 155 6.57 24.96 -4.39
C GLY A 155 7.31 24.80 -5.73
N ALA A 156 8.64 24.93 -5.75
CA ALA A 156 9.41 24.86 -6.97
C ALA A 156 9.53 23.41 -7.50
N THR A 157 9.56 23.27 -8.82
CA THR A 157 9.62 21.97 -9.52
C THR A 157 10.96 21.72 -10.20
N ALA A 158 12.01 22.48 -9.90
CA ALA A 158 13.34 22.17 -10.40
C ALA A 158 13.91 20.94 -9.68
N ASN A 159 14.64 20.07 -10.38
CA ASN A 159 15.39 18.99 -9.73
C ASN A 159 16.41 19.57 -8.75
N GLY A 160 16.52 18.95 -7.58
CA GLY A 160 17.34 19.45 -6.48
C GLY A 160 16.67 20.53 -5.62
N THR A 161 15.39 20.84 -5.87
CA THR A 161 14.62 21.72 -4.97
C THR A 161 14.64 21.13 -3.56
N LYS A 162 14.95 21.96 -2.58
CA LYS A 162 15.03 21.55 -1.18
C LYS A 162 13.68 21.04 -0.70
N VAL A 163 13.69 19.89 -0.04
CA VAL A 163 12.56 19.44 0.78
C VAL A 163 12.88 19.81 2.22
N GLN A 164 11.99 20.58 2.84
CA GLN A 164 12.21 21.26 4.10
C GLN A 164 11.07 21.01 5.07
N ILE A 165 11.25 21.44 6.32
CA ILE A 165 10.12 21.61 7.23
C ILE A 165 9.55 23.01 7.09
N TRP A 166 8.23 23.13 7.14
CA TRP A 166 7.54 24.41 7.16
C TRP A 166 6.27 24.33 7.98
N SER A 167 5.79 25.48 8.47
CA SER A 167 4.47 25.57 9.11
C SER A 167 3.39 25.05 8.17
N CYS A 168 2.53 24.15 8.65
CA CYS A 168 1.50 23.55 7.82
C CYS A 168 0.53 24.64 7.30
N ASN A 169 0.41 24.77 5.98
CA ASN A 169 -0.29 25.86 5.30
C ASN A 169 -1.27 25.39 4.20
N GLY A 170 -1.35 24.08 3.96
CA GLY A 170 -2.32 23.49 3.03
C GLY A 170 -2.07 23.77 1.54
N THR A 171 -0.92 24.37 1.20
CA THR A 171 -0.52 24.60 -0.20
C THR A 171 -0.15 23.30 -0.89
N THR A 172 -0.07 23.32 -2.23
CA THR A 172 0.36 22.16 -3.03
C THR A 172 1.80 21.74 -2.74
N ALA A 173 2.64 22.63 -2.21
CA ALA A 173 4.01 22.32 -1.78
C ALA A 173 4.07 21.32 -0.61
N GLN A 174 2.96 21.14 0.11
CA GLN A 174 2.85 20.22 1.25
C GLN A 174 1.95 19.02 0.94
N ARG A 175 1.47 18.87 -0.29
CA ARG A 175 0.63 17.72 -0.68
C ARG A 175 1.47 16.61 -1.24
N TRP A 176 1.61 15.56 -0.45
CA TRP A 176 2.33 14.35 -0.80
C TRP A 176 1.35 13.20 -1.09
N THR A 177 1.70 12.38 -2.06
CA THR A 177 0.97 11.18 -2.46
C THR A 177 1.84 9.96 -2.26
N LEU A 178 1.19 8.84 -1.95
CA LEU A 178 1.81 7.54 -1.71
C LEU A 178 1.21 6.55 -2.71
N PRO A 179 1.77 6.41 -3.93
CA PRO A 179 1.18 5.59 -4.99
C PRO A 179 1.20 4.08 -4.69
N GLY A 180 1.83 3.66 -3.59
CA GLY A 180 2.04 2.26 -3.20
C GLY A 180 3.30 1.63 -3.78
N ASP A 181 3.99 2.28 -4.72
CA ASP A 181 5.21 1.77 -5.37
C ASP A 181 6.52 2.11 -4.61
N GLY A 182 6.39 2.38 -3.30
CA GLY A 182 7.49 2.79 -2.42
C GLY A 182 7.97 4.22 -2.62
N THR A 183 7.46 4.97 -3.60
CA THR A 183 7.79 6.39 -3.75
C THR A 183 6.85 7.28 -2.93
N VAL A 184 7.37 8.46 -2.57
CA VAL A 184 6.62 9.54 -1.92
C VAL A 184 6.68 10.73 -2.87
N ARG A 185 5.53 11.23 -3.34
CA ARG A 185 5.50 12.17 -4.48
C ARG A 185 4.79 13.48 -4.18
N ALA A 186 5.38 14.58 -4.62
CA ALA A 186 4.77 15.91 -4.65
C ALA A 186 5.08 16.59 -5.99
N LEU A 187 4.13 17.39 -6.49
CA LEU A 187 4.31 18.19 -7.71
C LEU A 187 4.82 17.38 -8.93
N GLY A 188 4.39 16.12 -9.05
CA GLY A 188 4.79 15.22 -10.14
C GLY A 188 6.21 14.64 -10.02
N LYS A 189 6.86 14.81 -8.87
CA LYS A 189 8.24 14.37 -8.60
C LYS A 189 8.35 13.56 -7.31
N CYS A 190 9.51 12.93 -7.12
CA CYS A 190 9.78 12.02 -6.01
C CYS A 190 10.58 12.71 -4.89
N LEU A 191 10.28 12.34 -3.64
CA LEU A 191 11.11 12.59 -2.46
C LEU A 191 12.40 11.79 -2.63
N ASP A 192 13.54 12.47 -2.70
CA ASP A 192 14.80 11.92 -3.19
C ASP A 192 15.94 12.17 -2.20
N VAL A 193 16.72 11.14 -1.91
CA VAL A 193 17.99 11.25 -1.19
C VAL A 193 19.08 11.68 -2.17
N SER A 194 19.61 12.89 -1.97
CA SER A 194 20.54 13.51 -2.93
C SER A 194 21.71 12.62 -3.31
N ALA A 195 21.94 12.49 -4.62
CA ALA A 195 23.02 11.71 -5.23
C ALA A 195 23.07 10.22 -4.79
N SER A 196 21.94 9.64 -4.37
CA SER A 196 21.90 8.30 -3.74
C SER A 196 22.85 8.16 -2.54
N GLY A 197 23.15 9.27 -1.85
CA GLY A 197 24.04 9.25 -0.71
C GLY A 197 23.45 8.43 0.44
N THR A 198 24.29 7.68 1.14
CA THR A 198 23.84 6.81 2.23
C THR A 198 24.22 7.34 3.60
N ALA A 199 25.11 8.33 3.72
CA ALA A 199 25.62 8.81 4.99
C ALA A 199 24.60 9.66 5.78
N ASN A 200 24.75 9.68 7.11
CA ASN A 200 24.03 10.62 7.97
C ASN A 200 24.23 12.06 7.48
N GLY A 201 23.14 12.82 7.42
CA GLY A 201 23.16 14.21 6.97
C GLY A 201 23.03 14.40 5.46
N THR A 202 22.97 13.32 4.67
CA THR A 202 22.66 13.41 3.24
C THR A 202 21.31 14.09 3.06
N LYS A 203 21.25 15.12 2.21
CA LYS A 203 20.08 15.98 2.08
C LYS A 203 18.97 15.33 1.27
N VAL A 204 17.74 15.64 1.65
CA VAL A 204 16.54 15.25 0.92
C VAL A 204 16.10 16.40 0.02
N GLN A 205 15.68 16.06 -1.18
CA GLN A 205 15.35 16.98 -2.26
C GLN A 205 14.17 16.45 -3.07
N LEU A 206 13.67 17.28 -3.98
CA LEU A 206 12.72 16.89 -4.99
C LEU A 206 13.47 16.55 -6.28
N TRP A 207 13.17 15.40 -6.88
CA TRP A 207 13.80 14.97 -8.14
C TRP A 207 12.82 14.21 -9.03
N ASP A 208 13.06 14.23 -10.34
CA ASP A 208 12.34 13.38 -11.28
C ASP A 208 12.36 11.91 -10.84
N CYS A 209 11.21 11.25 -10.88
CA CYS A 209 11.14 9.84 -10.52
C CYS A 209 11.97 9.00 -11.50
N ASN A 210 13.02 8.33 -10.99
CA ASN A 210 14.05 7.66 -11.80
C ASN A 210 14.25 6.18 -11.42
N GLY A 211 13.46 5.66 -10.48
CA GLY A 211 13.47 4.24 -10.09
C GLY A 211 14.66 3.82 -9.22
N THR A 212 15.51 4.75 -8.80
CA THR A 212 16.64 4.44 -7.91
C THR A 212 16.19 4.19 -6.47
N GLY A 213 17.03 3.49 -5.69
CA GLY A 213 16.80 3.28 -4.26
C GLY A 213 16.73 4.57 -3.44
N ALA A 214 17.25 5.69 -3.96
CA ALA A 214 17.24 6.99 -3.31
C ALA A 214 15.83 7.58 -3.18
N GLN A 215 14.88 7.09 -3.99
CA GLN A 215 13.50 7.57 -4.05
C GLN A 215 12.51 6.60 -3.41
N GLN A 216 13.03 5.51 -2.81
CA GLN A 216 12.24 4.48 -2.16
C GLN A 216 12.16 4.76 -0.67
N TRP A 217 10.96 4.63 -0.12
CA TRP A 217 10.64 4.93 1.27
C TRP A 217 9.67 3.88 1.81
N THR A 218 9.93 3.42 3.03
CA THR A 218 9.10 2.48 3.76
C THR A 218 8.66 3.12 5.05
N TYR A 219 7.35 3.16 5.28
CA TYR A 219 6.81 3.60 6.56
C TYR A 219 6.91 2.47 7.59
N VAL A 220 7.59 2.75 8.71
CA VAL A 220 7.75 1.81 9.82
C VAL A 220 6.78 2.20 10.93
N ALA A 221 5.61 1.54 10.96
CA ALA A 221 4.49 1.93 11.84
C ALA A 221 4.86 1.95 13.34
N ALA A 222 5.69 1.00 13.79
CA ALA A 222 6.10 0.90 15.20
C ALA A 222 6.87 2.14 15.70
N SER A 223 7.68 2.76 14.84
CA SER A 223 8.44 3.97 15.15
C SER A 223 7.86 5.23 14.51
N GLN A 224 6.79 5.10 13.71
CA GLN A 224 6.22 6.16 12.89
C GLN A 224 7.25 6.83 11.98
N ALA A 225 8.23 6.08 11.48
CA ALA A 225 9.34 6.65 10.72
C ALA A 225 9.22 6.37 9.22
N LEU A 226 9.64 7.31 8.39
CA LEU A 226 9.79 7.11 6.95
C LEU A 226 11.25 6.75 6.65
N ARG A 227 11.51 5.46 6.40
CA ARG A 227 12.86 4.92 6.22
C ARG A 227 13.18 4.75 4.74
N ASN A 228 14.35 5.21 4.31
CA ASN A 228 14.89 4.90 2.99
C ASN A 228 15.58 3.52 3.04
N PRO A 229 15.12 2.49 2.30
CA PRO A 229 15.68 1.15 2.39
C PRO A 229 17.15 1.04 1.94
N GLN A 230 17.57 1.83 0.95
CA GLN A 230 18.94 1.80 0.41
C GLN A 230 19.98 2.25 1.43
N SER A 231 19.73 3.38 2.11
CA SER A 231 20.62 3.91 3.15
C SER A 231 20.41 3.26 4.52
N GLY A 232 19.21 2.72 4.73
CA GLY A 232 18.75 2.21 6.01
C GLY A 232 18.39 3.27 7.05
N ARG A 233 18.36 4.54 6.65
CA ARG A 233 18.17 5.73 7.49
C ARG A 233 16.76 6.32 7.35
N CYS A 234 16.37 7.12 8.33
CA CYS A 234 15.05 7.74 8.42
C CYS A 234 15.08 9.20 7.95
N LEU A 235 13.97 9.67 7.37
CA LEU A 235 13.74 11.10 7.13
C LEU A 235 13.82 11.85 8.46
N ASP A 236 14.60 12.93 8.51
CA ASP A 236 15.04 13.57 9.74
C ASP A 236 15.04 15.10 9.61
N ASP A 237 14.45 15.79 10.60
CA ASP A 237 14.68 17.21 10.86
C ASP A 237 16.02 17.40 11.60
N PRO A 238 17.04 17.98 10.94
CA PRO A 238 18.37 18.12 11.52
C PRO A 238 18.34 18.79 12.89
N ASN A 239 18.89 18.08 13.89
CA ASN A 239 18.98 18.57 15.27
C ASN A 239 17.64 18.95 15.91
N SER A 240 16.51 18.41 15.41
CA SER A 240 15.17 18.82 15.87
C SER A 240 14.97 20.34 15.78
N SER A 241 15.42 20.95 14.68
CA SER A 241 15.49 22.40 14.48
C SER A 241 14.17 23.13 14.73
N THR A 242 13.03 22.57 14.31
CA THR A 242 11.70 23.23 14.31
C THR A 242 11.60 24.56 13.55
N THR A 243 12.69 25.01 12.92
CA THR A 243 12.75 26.28 12.19
C THR A 243 12.24 26.10 10.77
N ASP A 244 11.30 26.95 10.35
CA ASP A 244 10.79 26.92 8.98
C ASP A 244 11.92 27.16 7.97
N GLY A 245 11.97 26.32 6.95
CA GLY A 245 13.02 26.35 5.92
C GLY A 245 14.20 25.43 6.19
N THR A 246 14.25 24.75 7.35
CA THR A 246 15.28 23.74 7.60
C THR A 246 15.13 22.57 6.62
N GLN A 247 16.16 22.35 5.80
CA GLN A 247 16.17 21.27 4.82
C GLN A 247 16.31 19.91 5.52
N LEU A 248 15.40 19.01 5.18
CA LEU A 248 15.38 17.64 5.70
C LEU A 248 16.59 16.85 5.21
N GLN A 249 16.95 15.85 6.00
CA GLN A 249 18.06 14.94 5.71
C GLN A 249 17.65 13.50 5.98
N ILE A 250 18.56 12.56 5.70
CA ILE A 250 18.49 11.22 6.29
C ILE A 250 19.43 11.12 7.48
N TRP A 251 19.00 10.41 8.52
CA TRP A 251 19.80 10.12 9.69
C TRP A 251 19.47 8.73 10.24
N ASP A 252 20.39 8.13 10.99
CA ASP A 252 20.16 6.87 11.67
C ASP A 252 18.86 6.94 12.49
N CYS A 253 18.02 5.92 12.33
CA CYS A 253 16.71 5.88 12.95
C CYS A 253 16.85 5.81 14.48
N ASN A 254 16.40 6.84 15.19
CA ASN A 254 16.60 7.03 16.63
C ASN A 254 15.28 7.24 17.41
N GLY A 255 14.13 7.24 16.73
CA GLY A 255 12.80 7.29 17.35
C GLY A 255 12.42 8.64 17.97
N THR A 256 13.24 9.67 17.77
CA THR A 256 12.96 11.04 18.23
C THR A 256 11.84 11.69 17.42
N ASN A 257 11.30 12.79 17.92
CA ASN A 257 10.26 13.56 17.23
C ASN A 257 10.72 14.15 15.89
N ALA A 258 12.04 14.31 15.68
CA ALA A 258 12.61 14.73 14.41
C ALA A 258 12.40 13.73 13.27
N GLN A 259 12.05 12.48 13.58
CA GLN A 259 11.91 11.38 12.62
C GLN A 259 10.52 10.73 12.63
N ARG A 260 9.62 11.21 13.51
CA ARG A 260 8.26 10.70 13.62
C ARG A 260 7.35 11.48 12.68
N VAL A 261 6.74 10.77 11.75
CA VAL A 261 5.82 11.32 10.77
C VAL A 261 4.42 10.73 10.87
N THR A 262 3.42 11.53 10.53
CA THR A 262 2.10 11.07 10.13
C THR A 262 1.98 11.25 8.62
N LEU A 263 1.56 10.18 7.94
CA LEU A 263 1.33 10.18 6.51
C LEU A 263 -0.09 10.68 6.17
N PRO A 264 -0.33 11.13 4.92
CA PRO A 264 -1.64 11.51 4.41
C PRO A 264 -2.75 10.49 4.63
#